data_AF-A0A0S8EG02-F1
#
_entry.id   AF-A0A0S8EG02-F1
#
_cell.length_a   1.000
_cell.length_b   1.000
_cell.length_c   1.000
_cell.angle_alpha   90.00
_cell.angle_beta   90.00
_cell.angle_gamma   90.00
#
_symmetry.space_group_name_H-M   'P 1'
#
loop_
_entity.id
_entity.type
_entity.pdbx_description
1 polymer ?
#
loop_
_entity_poly.entity_id
_entity_poly.type
_entity_poly.pdbx_seq_one_letter_code
_entity_poly.pdbx_strand_id
1 'polypeptide(L)'
;MPTARVLRLTWLAARAGLACCLLMAFLTMVGKASSDSVHLERGWNLVTYEGPTKPVSLALSSIEDDYLAVYYWDAAQELWLGHFAYGFRYGPVLSNMVRGDKYWVYVRRDTELTVDAAAPPFYGVNSHLTWFGSEERVDETVRLMDEAGVGIARTVFDWASIERESGVYRWERFDRVVERLEERDIAILGILDGS
;
A
#
# COMPACT_ATOMS: atom_id res chain seq x y z
N MET A 1 40.11 -8.93 -0.11
CA MET A 1 39.64 -7.76 0.65
C MET A 1 38.16 -7.54 0.36
N PRO A 2 37.27 -7.94 1.27
CA PRO A 2 36.01 -7.24 1.50
C PRO A 2 35.98 -6.73 2.95
N THR A 3 35.61 -5.46 3.12
CA THR A 3 35.60 -4.76 4.41
C THR A 3 34.18 -4.82 4.98
N ALA A 4 33.91 -5.78 5.88
CA ALA A 4 32.69 -5.82 6.66
C ALA A 4 32.93 -5.17 8.04
N ARG A 5 32.10 -4.18 8.38
CA ARG A 5 32.15 -3.43 9.64
C ARG A 5 31.67 -4.28 10.82
N VAL A 6 32.42 -4.18 11.91
CA VAL A 6 32.18 -4.81 13.22
C VAL A 6 31.07 -4.06 13.98
N LEU A 7 30.13 -4.79 14.59
CA LEU A 7 29.46 -4.32 15.81
C LEU A 7 29.58 -5.37 16.90
N ARG A 8 30.28 -4.99 17.97
CA ARG A 8 30.39 -5.73 19.23
C ARG A 8 29.16 -5.40 20.08
N LEU A 9 28.56 -6.42 20.71
CA LEU A 9 27.81 -6.24 21.95
C LEU A 9 28.43 -7.13 23.02
N THR A 10 29.07 -6.51 24.01
CA THR A 10 29.40 -7.12 25.29
C THR A 10 28.95 -6.14 26.37
N TRP A 11 28.03 -6.56 27.24
CA TRP A 11 28.23 -6.60 28.70
C TRP A 11 27.17 -7.50 29.37
N LEU A 12 27.69 -8.46 30.15
CA LEU A 12 27.09 -9.19 31.28
C LEU A 12 26.64 -8.19 32.39
N ALA A 13 25.80 -8.44 33.39
CA ALA A 13 25.12 -9.61 33.95
C ALA A 13 24.08 -9.11 34.99
N ALA A 14 23.10 -9.95 35.37
CA ALA A 14 22.79 -10.23 36.78
C ALA A 14 21.84 -11.43 36.91
N ARG A 15 22.19 -12.39 37.76
CA ARG A 15 21.41 -13.58 38.12
C ARG A 15 20.37 -13.20 39.18
N ALA A 16 19.13 -13.67 39.04
CA ALA A 16 18.34 -14.27 40.13
C ALA A 16 16.90 -14.58 39.67
N GLY A 17 16.39 -15.76 40.04
CA GLY A 17 14.97 -15.94 40.37
C GLY A 17 14.10 -16.59 39.29
N LEU A 18 13.55 -17.76 39.63
CA LEU A 18 12.45 -18.42 38.93
C LEU A 18 11.28 -17.45 38.69
N ALA A 19 10.83 -17.33 37.44
CA ALA A 19 9.42 -17.28 37.08
C ALA A 19 9.30 -17.55 35.57
N CYS A 20 8.86 -18.76 35.24
CA CYS A 20 8.38 -19.15 33.93
C CYS A 20 7.13 -18.32 33.61
N CYS A 21 7.32 -17.16 32.98
CA CYS A 21 6.24 -16.43 32.31
C CYS A 21 6.69 -16.20 30.87
N LEU A 22 6.00 -16.86 29.96
CA LEU A 22 6.04 -16.61 28.53
C LEU A 22 5.94 -15.10 28.26
N LEU A 23 7.07 -14.48 27.91
CA LEU A 23 7.06 -13.26 27.13
C LEU A 23 7.37 -13.66 25.69
N MET A 24 6.34 -14.13 24.97
CA MET A 24 6.34 -13.98 23.51
C MET A 24 6.12 -12.50 23.25
N ALA A 25 7.22 -11.77 23.06
CA ALA A 25 7.14 -10.45 22.45
C ALA A 25 6.57 -10.63 21.03
N PHE A 26 5.31 -10.29 20.82
CA PHE A 26 4.79 -10.02 19.49
C PHE A 26 5.51 -8.77 19.00
N LEU A 27 6.48 -8.97 18.10
CA LEU A 27 7.06 -7.89 17.33
C LEU A 27 6.02 -7.51 16.28
N THR A 28 5.19 -6.51 16.56
CA THR A 28 4.31 -5.91 15.55
C THR A 28 5.21 -5.16 14.58
N MET A 29 5.51 -5.76 13.43
CA MET A 29 6.06 -4.99 12.30
C MET A 29 4.94 -4.05 11.82
N VAL A 30 4.93 -2.83 12.31
CA VAL A 30 4.31 -1.71 11.59
C VAL A 30 5.18 -1.50 10.35
N GLY A 31 4.80 -2.17 9.26
CA GLY A 31 5.44 -1.99 7.96
C GLY A 31 5.12 -0.60 7.44
N LYS A 32 5.89 0.41 7.86
CA LYS A 32 5.89 1.71 7.19
C LYS A 32 6.37 1.48 5.77
N ALA A 33 5.58 1.87 4.77
CA ALA A 33 5.95 1.79 3.36
C ALA A 33 7.33 2.46 3.17
N SER A 34 8.37 1.65 2.97
CA SER A 34 9.71 2.12 2.66
C SER A 34 9.81 2.21 1.15
N SER A 35 10.00 3.41 0.62
CA SER A 35 10.32 3.58 -0.80
C SER A 35 11.74 3.09 -1.04
N ASP A 36 11.91 2.13 -1.95
CA ASP A 36 13.23 1.69 -2.38
C ASP A 36 13.66 2.52 -3.61
N SER A 37 14.90 2.99 -3.61
CA SER A 37 15.49 3.75 -4.72
C SER A 37 16.38 2.86 -5.57
N VAL A 38 16.22 2.93 -6.89
CA VAL A 38 17.03 2.21 -7.87
C VAL A 38 17.78 3.21 -8.74
N HIS A 39 19.11 3.18 -8.68
CA HIS A 39 19.96 3.98 -9.54
C HIS A 39 19.87 3.50 -10.99
N LEU A 40 19.63 4.41 -11.92
CA LEU A 40 19.60 4.17 -13.36
C LEU A 40 20.69 4.99 -14.05
N GLU A 41 21.51 4.33 -14.86
CA GLU A 41 22.54 5.00 -15.65
C GLU A 41 21.95 5.54 -16.96
N ARG A 42 22.53 6.60 -17.52
CA ARG A 42 22.17 7.10 -18.85
C ARG A 42 22.18 5.96 -19.88
N GLY A 43 21.06 5.78 -20.58
CA GLY A 43 20.88 4.74 -21.59
C GLY A 43 19.89 3.66 -21.15
N TRP A 44 20.09 2.43 -21.63
CA TRP A 44 19.21 1.29 -21.37
C TRP A 44 19.57 0.59 -20.07
N ASN A 45 18.58 0.45 -19.18
CA ASN A 45 18.68 -0.27 -17.92
C ASN A 45 17.68 -1.43 -17.90
N LEU A 46 18.10 -2.59 -17.41
CA LEU A 46 17.20 -3.72 -17.14
C LEU A 46 16.78 -3.67 -15.67
N VAL A 47 15.52 -3.34 -15.41
CA VAL A 47 14.98 -3.11 -14.07
C VAL A 47 13.95 -4.17 -13.73
N THR A 48 14.07 -4.81 -12.58
CA THR A 48 12.98 -5.57 -11.97
C THR A 48 12.08 -4.61 -11.20
N TYR A 49 10.80 -4.55 -11.54
CA TYR A 49 9.88 -3.62 -10.91
C TYR A 49 9.28 -4.22 -9.63
N GLU A 50 9.70 -3.72 -8.47
CA GLU A 50 9.25 -4.22 -7.16
C GLU A 50 8.04 -3.49 -6.58
N GLY A 51 7.48 -2.52 -7.32
CA GLY A 51 6.34 -1.71 -6.89
C GLY A 51 4.99 -2.40 -7.11
N PRO A 52 3.88 -1.86 -6.60
CA PRO A 52 2.54 -2.37 -6.90
C PRO A 52 2.23 -2.24 -8.40
N THR A 53 1.40 -3.15 -8.93
CA THR A 53 0.98 -3.08 -10.34
C THR A 53 0.23 -1.78 -10.59
N LYS A 54 0.75 -0.92 -11.48
CA LYS A 54 0.13 0.36 -11.82
C LYS A 54 0.50 0.80 -13.25
N PRO A 55 -0.19 1.80 -13.82
CA PRO A 55 0.16 2.35 -15.13
C PRO A 55 1.62 2.79 -15.21
N VAL A 56 2.27 2.60 -16.36
CA VAL A 56 3.70 2.93 -16.55
C VAL A 56 4.03 4.36 -16.13
N SER A 57 3.16 5.33 -16.46
CA SER A 57 3.34 6.74 -16.09
C SER A 57 3.34 6.98 -14.58
N LEU A 58 2.53 6.25 -13.82
CA LEU A 58 2.51 6.33 -12.36
C LEU A 58 3.64 5.52 -11.73
N ALA A 59 4.11 4.45 -12.38
CA ALA A 59 5.25 3.66 -11.93
C ALA A 59 6.58 4.40 -12.06
N LEU A 60 6.74 5.20 -13.13
CA LEU A 60 7.95 5.95 -13.43
C LEU A 60 7.82 7.45 -13.16
N SER A 61 6.84 7.88 -12.35
CA SER A 61 6.58 9.31 -12.09
C SER A 61 7.77 10.04 -11.47
N SER A 62 8.59 9.36 -10.66
CA SER A 62 9.81 9.93 -10.07
C SER A 62 10.88 10.29 -11.10
N ILE A 63 10.78 9.73 -12.31
CA ILE A 63 11.69 9.97 -13.43
C ILE A 63 10.95 10.41 -14.70
N GLU A 64 9.75 11.00 -14.57
CA GLU A 64 8.86 11.35 -15.69
C GLU A 64 9.57 12.18 -16.77
N ASP A 65 10.42 13.12 -16.34
CA ASP A 65 11.20 13.97 -17.23
C ASP A 65 12.48 13.29 -17.75
N ASP A 66 12.89 12.16 -17.21
CA ASP A 66 14.18 11.54 -17.54
C ASP A 66 14.06 10.30 -18.43
N TYR A 67 12.95 9.56 -18.37
CA TYR A 67 12.74 8.38 -19.22
C TYR A 67 12.19 8.74 -20.61
N LEU A 68 12.55 7.95 -21.63
CA LEU A 68 12.01 8.12 -22.99
C LEU A 68 11.17 6.94 -23.46
N ALA A 69 11.61 5.73 -23.12
CA ALA A 69 11.01 4.49 -23.62
C ALA A 69 11.10 3.40 -22.56
N VAL A 70 10.06 2.58 -22.52
CA VAL A 70 9.98 1.37 -21.70
C VAL A 70 9.56 0.22 -22.58
N TYR A 71 10.28 -0.90 -22.50
CA TYR A 71 9.95 -2.12 -23.22
C TYR A 71 9.79 -3.30 -22.28
N TYR A 72 8.87 -4.17 -22.64
CA TYR A 72 8.61 -5.45 -22.00
C TYR A 72 8.45 -6.54 -23.05
N TRP A 73 9.02 -7.71 -22.78
CA TRP A 73 8.84 -8.89 -23.63
C TRP A 73 7.64 -9.69 -23.14
N ASP A 74 6.55 -9.72 -23.91
CA ASP A 74 5.43 -10.60 -23.66
C ASP A 74 5.73 -11.97 -24.26
N ALA A 75 6.12 -12.92 -23.40
CA ALA A 75 6.44 -14.28 -23.81
C ALA A 75 5.22 -15.08 -24.28
N ALA A 76 4.00 -14.71 -23.86
CA ALA A 76 2.78 -15.42 -24.29
C ALA A 76 2.39 -15.03 -25.72
N GLN A 77 2.67 -13.77 -26.09
CA GLN A 77 2.37 -13.24 -27.42
C GLN A 77 3.61 -13.18 -28.33
N GLU A 78 4.77 -13.58 -27.82
CA GLU A 78 6.08 -13.52 -28.50
C GLU A 78 6.38 -12.16 -29.13
N LEU A 79 6.09 -11.07 -28.42
CA LEU A 79 6.26 -9.71 -28.93
C LEU A 79 6.76 -8.71 -27.89
N TRP A 80 7.29 -7.59 -28.38
CA TRP A 80 7.68 -6.46 -27.54
C TRP A 80 6.51 -5.48 -27.37
N LEU A 81 6.17 -5.20 -26.10
CA LEU A 81 5.28 -4.11 -25.70
C LEU A 81 6.11 -2.86 -25.40
N GLY A 82 5.68 -1.70 -25.90
CA GLY A 82 6.37 -0.43 -25.70
C GLY A 82 5.51 0.66 -25.04
N HIS A 83 6.15 1.52 -24.26
CA HIS A 83 5.59 2.77 -23.76
C HIS A 83 6.60 3.92 -23.98
N PHE A 84 6.12 5.09 -24.40
CA PHE A 84 6.97 6.26 -24.66
C PHE A 84 6.40 7.50 -23.97
N ALA A 85 7.27 8.28 -23.30
CA ALA A 85 6.88 9.43 -22.49
C ALA A 85 6.11 10.51 -23.29
N TYR A 86 6.46 10.71 -24.57
CA TYR A 86 5.91 11.79 -25.40
C TYR A 86 4.86 11.33 -26.43
N GLY A 87 4.15 10.23 -26.15
CA GLY A 87 2.99 9.82 -26.97
C GLY A 87 3.31 9.28 -28.37
N PHE A 88 4.58 9.12 -28.73
CA PHE A 88 4.97 8.37 -29.92
C PHE A 88 4.56 6.92 -29.74
N ARG A 89 3.62 6.45 -30.56
CA ARG A 89 3.08 5.09 -30.45
C ARG A 89 3.58 4.26 -31.62
N TYR A 90 4.54 3.37 -31.35
CA TYR A 90 4.97 2.34 -32.28
C TYR A 90 4.67 0.96 -31.68
N GLY A 91 3.83 0.18 -32.36
CA GLY A 91 3.54 -1.21 -31.99
C GLY A 91 2.58 -1.40 -30.81
N PRO A 92 2.52 -2.64 -30.28
CA PRO A 92 1.74 -3.02 -29.10
C PRO A 92 2.13 -2.22 -27.85
N VAL A 93 1.14 -1.90 -27.02
CA VAL A 93 1.33 -0.95 -25.92
C VAL A 93 1.48 -1.61 -24.57
N LEU A 94 2.53 -1.20 -23.87
CA LEU A 94 2.73 -1.49 -22.46
C LEU A 94 1.94 -0.47 -21.62
N SER A 95 0.82 -0.91 -21.04
CA SER A 95 -0.04 -0.03 -20.24
C SER A 95 0.34 -0.02 -18.76
N ASN A 96 0.74 -1.16 -18.21
CA ASN A 96 1.02 -1.33 -16.78
C ASN A 96 2.41 -1.93 -16.56
N MET A 97 3.05 -1.54 -15.45
CA MET A 97 4.17 -2.26 -14.88
C MET A 97 3.65 -3.18 -13.78
N VAL A 98 4.00 -4.46 -13.82
CA VAL A 98 3.56 -5.51 -12.92
C VAL A 98 4.70 -5.87 -11.98
N ARG A 99 4.37 -6.06 -10.69
CA ARG A 99 5.36 -6.44 -9.68
C ARG A 99 6.13 -7.70 -10.08
N GLY A 100 7.45 -7.65 -9.96
CA GLY A 100 8.36 -8.77 -10.22
C GLY A 100 8.78 -8.93 -11.69
N ASP A 101 8.13 -8.24 -12.62
CA ASP A 101 8.48 -8.28 -14.04
C ASP A 101 9.72 -7.43 -14.34
N LYS A 102 10.37 -7.75 -15.46
CA LYS A 102 11.58 -7.08 -15.92
C LYS A 102 11.30 -6.17 -17.12
N TYR A 103 11.77 -4.94 -17.01
CA TYR A 103 11.55 -3.89 -18.00
C TYR A 103 12.87 -3.32 -18.48
N TRP A 104 12.97 -3.08 -19.78
CA TRP A 104 14.02 -2.24 -20.33
C TRP A 104 13.57 -0.78 -20.27
N VAL A 105 14.27 0.05 -19.50
CA VAL A 105 13.97 1.46 -19.34
C VAL A 105 15.11 2.28 -19.92
N TYR A 106 14.81 3.16 -20.87
CA TYR A 106 15.77 4.13 -21.41
C TYR A 106 15.65 5.46 -20.68
N VAL A 107 16.75 5.93 -20.09
CA VAL A 107 16.84 7.24 -19.43
C VAL A 107 17.88 8.15 -20.10
N ARG A 108 17.61 9.46 -20.12
CA ARG A 108 18.46 10.47 -20.78
C ARG A 108 19.73 10.82 -20.02
N ARG A 109 19.72 10.64 -18.71
CA ARG A 109 20.80 10.94 -17.77
C ARG A 109 20.69 10.01 -16.57
N ASP A 110 21.74 9.95 -15.78
CA ASP A 110 21.74 9.21 -14.53
C ASP A 110 20.64 9.77 -13.60
N THR A 111 19.83 8.88 -13.03
CA THR A 111 18.66 9.26 -12.23
C THR A 111 18.31 8.17 -11.21
N GLU A 112 17.41 8.47 -10.29
CA GLU A 112 16.96 7.55 -9.23
C GLU A 112 15.48 7.25 -9.42
N LEU A 113 15.17 6.01 -9.79
CA LEU A 113 13.79 5.53 -9.79
C LEU A 113 13.37 5.25 -8.35
N THR A 114 12.42 6.03 -7.84
CA THR A 114 11.77 5.73 -6.56
C THR A 114 10.61 4.77 -6.81
N VAL A 115 10.69 3.59 -6.21
CA VAL A 115 9.65 2.56 -6.30
C VAL A 115 8.87 2.56 -4.99
N ASP A 116 7.57 2.81 -5.07
CA ASP A 116 6.68 2.70 -3.92
C ASP A 116 6.74 1.27 -3.37
N ALA A 117 6.91 1.13 -2.06
CA ALA A 117 6.69 -0.16 -1.42
C ALA A 117 5.30 -0.70 -1.77
N ALA A 118 5.19 -2.02 -1.88
CA ALA A 118 3.87 -2.63 -1.78
C ALA A 118 3.22 -2.15 -0.49
N ALA A 119 1.96 -1.71 -0.56
CA ALA A 119 1.16 -1.74 0.64
C ALA A 119 1.22 -3.18 1.21
N PRO A 120 1.44 -3.34 2.53
CA PRO A 120 1.44 -4.67 3.13
C PRO A 120 0.11 -5.36 2.82
N PRO A 121 0.11 -6.71 2.67
CA PRO A 121 -1.14 -7.43 2.49
C PRO A 121 -2.07 -7.13 3.66
N PHE A 122 -3.31 -6.78 3.35
CA PHE A 122 -4.33 -6.47 4.34
C PHE A 122 -5.49 -7.45 4.26
N TYR A 123 -6.24 -7.55 5.35
CA TYR A 123 -7.53 -8.25 5.37
C TYR A 123 -8.67 -7.25 5.29
N GLY A 124 -9.75 -7.65 4.60
CA GLY A 124 -11.01 -6.94 4.63
C GLY A 124 -12.01 -7.63 5.54
N VAL A 125 -12.78 -6.85 6.28
CA VAL A 125 -13.83 -7.38 7.16
C VAL A 125 -15.19 -6.78 6.81
N ASN A 126 -16.23 -7.60 6.95
CA ASN A 126 -17.59 -7.09 7.02
C ASN A 126 -17.87 -6.63 8.45
N SER A 127 -18.33 -5.40 8.59
CA SER A 127 -18.54 -4.74 9.87
C SER A 127 -19.89 -4.02 9.92
N HIS A 128 -20.51 -4.07 11.08
CA HIS A 128 -21.73 -3.32 11.38
C HIS A 128 -21.44 -2.12 12.29
N LEU A 129 -20.30 -1.44 12.07
CA LEU A 129 -19.86 -0.31 12.90
C LEU A 129 -20.92 0.79 13.01
N THR A 130 -21.65 1.04 11.92
CA THR A 130 -22.74 2.03 11.85
C THR A 130 -23.98 1.66 12.66
N TRP A 131 -24.08 0.42 13.17
CA TRP A 131 -25.17 -0.02 14.03
C TRP A 131 -24.91 0.26 15.51
N PHE A 132 -23.66 0.56 15.88
CA PHE A 132 -23.31 0.86 17.25
C PHE A 132 -23.81 2.27 17.64
N GLY A 133 -24.53 2.33 18.77
CA GLY A 133 -24.99 3.58 19.36
C GLY A 133 -23.94 4.25 20.24
N SER A 134 -22.89 3.54 20.66
CA SER A 134 -21.85 4.05 21.58
C SER A 134 -20.53 4.29 20.86
N GLU A 135 -19.97 5.48 21.06
CA GLU A 135 -18.67 5.88 20.49
C GLU A 135 -17.54 4.98 21.00
N GLU A 136 -17.52 4.70 22.30
CA GLU A 136 -16.53 3.81 22.92
C GLU A 136 -16.45 2.43 22.24
N ARG A 137 -17.59 1.90 21.77
CA ARG A 137 -17.62 0.60 21.08
C ARG A 137 -17.11 0.70 19.64
N VAL A 138 -17.36 1.81 18.97
CA VAL A 138 -16.76 2.09 17.65
C VAL A 138 -15.25 2.17 17.82
N ASP A 139 -14.77 3.01 18.74
CA ASP A 139 -13.35 3.25 18.97
C ASP A 139 -12.61 1.95 19.32
N GLU A 140 -13.16 1.14 20.23
CA GLU A 140 -12.57 -0.13 20.61
C GLU A 140 -12.56 -1.14 19.45
N THR A 141 -13.63 -1.20 18.67
CA THR A 141 -13.69 -2.13 17.53
C THR A 141 -12.69 -1.72 16.45
N VAL A 142 -12.60 -0.43 16.12
CA VAL A 142 -11.65 0.08 15.13
C VAL A 142 -10.21 -0.11 15.62
N ARG A 143 -9.93 0.10 16.92
CA ARG A 143 -8.62 -0.22 17.52
C ARG A 143 -8.26 -1.69 17.33
N LEU A 144 -9.18 -2.60 17.58
CA LEU A 144 -8.97 -4.04 17.38
C LEU A 144 -8.78 -4.40 15.89
N MET A 145 -9.44 -3.71 14.97
CA MET A 145 -9.27 -3.89 13.53
C MET A 145 -7.87 -3.49 13.07
N ASP A 146 -7.38 -2.34 13.52
CA ASP A 146 -6.03 -1.84 13.28
C ASP A 146 -4.97 -2.83 13.82
N GLU A 147 -5.11 -3.25 15.08
CA GLU A 147 -4.21 -4.25 15.70
C GLU A 147 -4.20 -5.61 14.98
N ALA A 148 -5.32 -5.97 14.34
CA ALA A 148 -5.45 -7.19 13.55
C ALA A 148 -4.95 -7.05 12.10
N GLY A 149 -4.49 -5.87 11.68
CA GLY A 149 -4.02 -5.62 10.31
C GLY A 149 -5.15 -5.56 9.27
N VAL A 150 -6.33 -5.12 9.68
CA VAL A 150 -7.44 -4.86 8.77
C VAL A 150 -7.19 -3.57 8.00
N GLY A 151 -7.18 -3.64 6.67
CA GLY A 151 -6.99 -2.47 5.80
C GLY A 151 -8.28 -1.96 5.16
N ILE A 152 -9.38 -2.75 5.21
CA ILE A 152 -10.68 -2.31 4.71
C ILE A 152 -11.84 -2.80 5.57
N ALA A 153 -12.76 -1.89 5.87
CA ALA A 153 -14.01 -2.15 6.55
C ALA A 153 -15.19 -1.99 5.57
N ARG A 154 -15.89 -3.10 5.27
CA ARG A 154 -17.17 -3.03 4.55
C ARG A 154 -18.27 -2.74 5.56
N THR A 155 -19.06 -1.70 5.37
CA THR A 155 -20.17 -1.36 6.28
C THR A 155 -21.37 -0.77 5.57
N VAL A 156 -22.53 -0.84 6.23
CA VAL A 156 -23.82 -0.41 5.67
C VAL A 156 -24.16 1.01 6.14
N PHE A 157 -24.57 1.84 5.19
CA PHE A 157 -25.15 3.16 5.38
C PHE A 157 -26.64 3.04 5.09
N ASP A 158 -27.42 2.87 6.16
CA ASP A 158 -28.88 2.73 6.09
C ASP A 158 -29.52 4.10 5.79
N TRP A 159 -30.10 4.23 4.60
CA TRP A 159 -30.78 5.44 4.13
C TRP A 159 -31.97 5.81 5.00
N ALA A 160 -32.73 4.83 5.52
CA ALA A 160 -33.88 5.10 6.38
C ALA A 160 -33.45 5.72 7.72
N SER A 161 -32.23 5.44 8.18
CA SER A 161 -31.61 6.13 9.31
C SER A 161 -31.07 7.51 8.96
N ILE A 162 -30.53 7.69 7.75
CA ILE A 162 -29.92 8.94 7.27
C ILE A 162 -30.98 9.99 6.97
N GLU A 163 -32.00 9.64 6.18
CA GLU A 163 -33.07 10.53 5.72
C GLU A 163 -34.42 10.02 6.25
N ARG A 164 -34.64 10.16 7.55
CA ARG A 164 -35.90 9.75 8.20
C ARG A 164 -37.10 10.58 7.71
N GLU A 165 -36.84 11.85 7.41
CA GLU A 165 -37.78 12.79 6.83
C GLU A 165 -37.15 13.31 5.55
N SER A 166 -37.92 13.31 4.45
CA SER A 166 -37.39 13.71 3.14
C SER A 166 -36.79 15.12 3.19
N GLY A 167 -35.55 15.24 2.74
CA GLY A 167 -34.76 16.47 2.77
C GLY A 167 -34.09 16.77 4.12
N VAL A 168 -34.28 15.94 5.15
CA VAL A 168 -33.64 16.11 6.47
C VAL A 168 -32.65 14.98 6.70
N TYR A 169 -31.36 15.29 6.55
CA TYR A 169 -30.27 14.33 6.66
C TYR A 169 -29.61 14.33 8.04
N ARG A 170 -29.26 13.14 8.52
CA ARG A 170 -28.60 12.89 9.80
C ARG A 170 -27.38 12.00 9.58
N TRP A 171 -26.21 12.62 9.50
CA TRP A 171 -24.94 11.97 9.15
C TRP A 171 -24.05 11.67 10.36
N GLU A 172 -24.35 12.25 11.52
CA GLU A 172 -23.41 12.32 12.67
C GLU A 172 -22.91 10.95 13.13
N ARG A 173 -23.80 9.93 13.13
CA ARG A 173 -23.42 8.56 13.49
C ARG A 173 -22.44 7.94 12.49
N PHE A 174 -22.63 8.25 11.21
CA PHE A 174 -21.87 7.67 10.11
C PHE A 174 -20.53 8.38 9.93
N ASP A 175 -20.52 9.71 10.03
CA ASP A 175 -19.31 10.53 9.98
C ASP A 175 -18.31 10.07 11.04
N ARG A 176 -18.77 9.84 12.27
CA ARG A 176 -17.92 9.28 13.34
C ARG A 176 -17.25 7.96 12.97
N VAL A 177 -17.97 7.05 12.29
CA VAL A 177 -17.38 5.77 11.88
C VAL A 177 -16.33 5.98 10.79
N VAL A 178 -16.61 6.86 9.84
CA VAL A 178 -15.67 7.22 8.77
C VAL A 178 -14.40 7.84 9.37
N GLU A 179 -14.55 8.85 10.23
CA GLU A 179 -13.44 9.54 10.89
C GLU A 179 -12.55 8.56 11.67
N ARG A 180 -13.14 7.64 12.46
CA ARG A 180 -12.37 6.67 13.24
C ARG A 180 -11.60 5.68 12.38
N LEU A 181 -12.16 5.25 11.26
CA LEU A 181 -11.49 4.37 10.31
C LEU A 181 -10.34 5.10 9.60
N GLU A 182 -10.57 6.34 9.16
CA GLU A 182 -9.57 7.18 8.49
C GLU A 182 -8.38 7.53 9.41
N GLU A 183 -8.62 7.82 10.69
CA GLU A 183 -7.58 8.08 11.70
C GLU A 183 -6.57 6.92 11.85
N ARG A 184 -6.90 5.72 11.34
CA ARG A 184 -6.09 4.50 11.44
C ARG A 184 -5.77 3.90 10.07
N ASP A 185 -5.89 4.68 9.00
CA ASP A 185 -5.61 4.25 7.62
C ASP A 185 -6.43 3.01 7.18
N ILE A 186 -7.61 2.80 7.76
CA ILE A 186 -8.53 1.72 7.37
C ILE A 186 -9.50 2.26 6.33
N ALA A 187 -9.41 1.75 5.10
CA ALA A 187 -10.33 2.16 4.03
C ALA A 187 -11.76 1.70 4.32
N ILE A 188 -12.76 2.41 3.80
CA ILE A 188 -14.16 2.04 3.92
C ILE A 188 -14.74 1.59 2.58
N LEU A 189 -15.42 0.45 2.58
CA LEU A 189 -16.31 0.03 1.49
C LEU A 189 -17.75 0.22 1.95
N GLY A 190 -18.26 1.42 1.74
CA GLY A 190 -19.62 1.80 2.10
C GLY A 190 -20.67 1.18 1.17
N ILE A 191 -21.78 0.75 1.74
CA ILE A 191 -22.94 0.25 1.00
C ILE A 191 -24.13 1.08 1.41
N LEU A 192 -24.71 1.78 0.45
CA LEU A 192 -25.97 2.46 0.67
C LEU A 192 -27.09 1.41 0.60
N ASP A 193 -27.81 1.24 1.70
CA ASP A 193 -28.99 0.36 1.78
C ASP A 193 -30.24 1.21 1.97
N GLY A 194 -31.35 0.83 1.34
CA GLY A 194 -32.56 1.64 1.24
C GLY A 194 -33.84 0.94 1.68
N SER A 195 -33.73 -0.23 2.33
CA SER A 195 -34.87 -1.04 2.78
C SER A 195 -35.54 -0.54 4.04
#